data_AF-A0A7S1M9Z4-F1
#
_entry.id   AF-A0A7S1M9Z4-F1
#
_cell.length_a   1.000
_cell.length_b   1.000
_cell.length_c   1.000
_cell.angle_alpha   90.00
_cell.angle_beta   90.00
_cell.angle_gamma   90.00
#
_symmetry.space_group_name_H-M   'P 1'
#
loop_
_entity.id
_entity.type
_entity.pdbx_description
1 polymer ?
#
loop_
_entity_poly.entity_id
_entity_poly.type
_entity_poly.pdbx_seq_one_letter_code
_entity_poly.pdbx_strand_id
1 'polypeptide(L)'
;AKGVDLNLDEFNLSAPAQFERQDVSVQLAAGADISSAFWANLSSDALSVFSDDDVALLKKVYNPSLSDRRQEGDRFVPPDTSFASVQKLRALVQEEELVQKHRKNNFFGKGFSASEPGPLFPASWKATAEISREDAAKKQGRSLHARPDFKAQAHMFDQALKSAVPEFDKSTEDGTRFRVYRFGSLEVRTTQEQGGEEAVGAVLSSRAPAEEPKARGSIKVAEKIVKATEYVEKSRAGCHVYVVLETEGENCIVTEQLATGKVKLEENPKDLEDRNALAKVVRSAKSGEEAVRVADVRQTSRKDIFCMVTGEKEKYGFRAK
;
A
#
# COMPACT_ATOMS: atom_id res chain seq x y z
N ALA A 1 -11.32 45.29 -11.72
CA ALA A 1 -9.88 45.00 -11.58
C ALA A 1 -9.38 45.66 -10.30
N LYS A 2 -8.94 44.90 -9.29
CA LYS A 2 -8.27 45.45 -8.11
C LYS A 2 -6.77 45.42 -8.39
N GLY A 3 -6.18 46.60 -8.59
CA GLY A 3 -4.73 46.74 -8.72
C GLY A 3 -4.07 46.51 -7.36
N VAL A 4 -3.00 45.73 -7.35
CA VAL A 4 -2.12 45.57 -6.19
C VAL A 4 -1.11 46.70 -6.27
N ASP A 5 -1.10 47.56 -5.26
CA ASP A 5 -0.12 48.62 -5.10
C ASP A 5 1.18 47.99 -4.59
N LEU A 6 2.16 47.85 -5.48
CA LEU A 6 3.50 47.39 -5.15
C LEU A 6 4.34 48.65 -4.93
N ASN A 7 4.36 49.14 -3.69
CA ASN A 7 5.22 50.24 -3.32
C ASN A 7 6.69 49.77 -3.33
N LEU A 8 7.36 49.97 -4.46
CA LEU A 8 8.74 49.55 -4.71
C LEU A 8 9.78 50.51 -4.10
N ASP A 9 9.34 51.62 -3.53
CA ASP A 9 10.20 52.68 -2.97
C ASP A 9 10.82 52.29 -1.61
N GLU A 10 10.36 51.21 -0.98
CA GLU A 10 10.97 50.65 0.24
C GLU A 10 12.11 49.66 -0.02
N PHE A 11 12.38 49.28 -1.28
CA PHE A 11 13.51 48.40 -1.60
C PHE A 11 14.81 49.20 -1.81
N ASN A 12 15.50 49.49 -0.71
CA ASN A 12 16.80 50.13 -0.73
C ASN A 12 17.91 49.14 -1.13
N LEU A 13 18.30 49.11 -2.42
CA LEU A 13 19.41 48.30 -2.94
C LEU A 13 20.80 48.97 -2.81
N SER A 14 20.88 50.18 -2.22
CA SER A 14 22.10 50.99 -2.24
C SER A 14 23.12 50.63 -1.14
N ALA A 15 22.75 49.75 -0.21
CA ALA A 15 23.69 49.11 0.70
C ALA A 15 23.40 47.61 0.69
N PRO A 16 24.35 46.73 0.32
CA PRO A 16 24.21 45.33 0.69
C PRO A 16 24.06 45.33 2.20
N ALA A 17 22.94 44.81 2.72
CA ALA A 17 22.86 44.50 4.13
C ALA A 17 23.98 43.50 4.40
N GLN A 18 25.12 44.01 4.88
CA GLN A 18 26.10 43.21 5.59
C GLN A 18 25.35 42.69 6.81
N PHE A 19 24.63 41.58 6.63
CA PHE A 19 24.41 40.66 7.72
C PHE A 19 25.83 40.28 8.16
N GLU A 20 26.30 40.94 9.20
CA GLU A 20 27.48 40.55 9.93
C GLU A 20 27.23 39.13 10.46
N ARG A 21 27.48 38.13 9.61
CA ARG A 21 27.76 36.76 10.06
C ARG A 21 29.14 36.77 10.72
N GLN A 22 29.29 37.55 11.79
CA GLN A 22 30.55 37.64 12.53
C GLN A 22 30.91 36.27 13.15
N ASP A 23 29.94 35.43 13.52
CA ASP A 23 30.24 34.13 14.14
C ASP A 23 30.81 33.07 13.18
N VAL A 24 30.39 33.05 11.91
CA VAL A 24 30.86 32.02 10.96
C VAL A 24 32.25 32.37 10.41
N SER A 25 32.51 33.67 10.19
CA SER A 25 33.81 34.16 9.70
C SER A 25 34.94 33.92 10.71
N VAL A 26 34.66 34.02 12.02
CA VAL A 26 35.67 33.82 13.08
C VAL A 26 36.07 32.34 13.22
N GLN A 27 35.17 31.39 12.96
CA GLN A 27 35.51 29.95 12.98
C GLN A 27 36.35 29.49 11.78
N LEU A 28 36.17 30.13 10.61
CA LEU A 28 36.98 29.86 9.41
C LEU A 28 38.46 30.24 9.60
N ALA A 29 38.76 31.25 10.43
CA ALA A 29 40.13 31.67 10.70
C ALA A 29 40.92 30.69 11.60
N ALA A 30 40.24 29.78 12.30
CA ALA A 30 40.84 28.82 13.22
C ALA A 30 41.18 27.45 12.58
N GLY A 31 41.04 27.31 11.25
CA GLY A 31 41.26 26.04 10.55
C GLY A 31 40.21 24.98 10.87
N ALA A 32 39.02 25.39 11.32
CA ALA A 32 37.89 24.49 11.51
C ALA A 32 37.47 23.90 10.15
N ASP A 33 37.35 22.58 10.10
CA ASP A 33 36.87 21.86 8.92
C ASP A 33 35.42 22.28 8.62
N ILE A 34 35.25 23.06 7.56
CA ILE A 34 33.98 23.60 7.10
C ILE A 34 32.98 22.46 6.87
N SER A 35 33.44 21.30 6.42
CA SER A 35 32.59 20.14 6.16
C SER A 35 31.99 19.60 7.47
N SER A 36 32.81 19.42 8.50
CA SER A 36 32.35 18.98 9.82
C SER A 36 31.29 19.92 10.40
N ALA A 37 31.49 21.24 10.29
CA ALA A 37 30.55 22.24 10.76
C ALA A 37 29.22 22.18 9.99
N PHE A 38 29.27 22.03 8.66
CA PHE A 38 28.08 21.87 7.83
C PHE A 38 27.26 20.64 8.26
N TRP A 39 27.90 19.47 8.38
CA TRP A 39 27.22 18.23 8.75
C TRP A 39 26.69 18.25 10.19
N ALA A 40 27.41 18.89 11.12
CA ALA A 40 26.96 19.10 12.48
C ALA A 40 25.70 19.96 12.54
N ASN A 41 25.63 21.04 11.75
CA ASN A 41 24.43 21.87 11.64
C ASN A 41 23.23 21.12 11.04
N LEU A 42 23.47 20.19 10.09
CA LEU A 42 22.40 19.39 9.50
C LEU A 42 21.89 18.29 10.45
N SER A 43 22.73 17.81 11.37
CA SER A 43 22.42 16.69 12.26
C SER A 43 21.92 17.12 13.64
N SER A 44 22.26 18.33 14.08
CA SER A 44 21.91 18.84 15.41
C SER A 44 20.61 19.62 15.40
N ASP A 45 19.66 19.25 16.26
CA ASP A 45 18.41 20.00 16.46
C ASP A 45 18.58 21.22 17.37
N ALA A 46 19.75 21.42 18.00
CA ALA A 46 19.89 22.38 19.09
C ALA A 46 20.34 23.79 18.68
N LEU A 47 21.12 23.96 17.59
CA LEU A 47 21.73 25.25 17.22
C LEU A 47 22.09 25.32 15.72
N SER A 48 21.10 25.21 14.83
CA SER A 48 21.32 25.34 13.39
C SER A 48 21.47 26.82 12.98
N VAL A 49 22.51 27.13 12.19
CA VAL A 49 22.67 28.44 11.51
C VAL A 49 21.67 28.60 10.36
N PHE A 50 21.11 27.50 9.86
CA PHE A 50 20.12 27.50 8.79
C PHE A 50 18.70 27.66 9.34
N SER A 51 17.83 28.29 8.55
CA SER A 51 16.39 28.27 8.82
C SER A 51 15.86 26.84 8.80
N ASP A 52 14.78 26.55 9.55
CA ASP A 52 14.18 25.21 9.60
C ASP A 52 13.81 24.69 8.21
N ASP A 53 13.33 25.58 7.32
CA ASP A 53 13.02 25.27 5.92
C ASP A 53 14.27 24.84 5.13
N ASP A 54 15.38 25.55 5.32
CA ASP A 54 16.64 25.24 4.65
C ASP A 54 17.28 23.95 5.20
N VAL A 55 17.18 23.70 6.50
CA VAL A 55 17.59 22.42 7.11
C VAL A 55 16.77 21.28 6.49
N ALA A 56 15.46 21.43 6.40
CA ALA A 56 14.58 20.42 5.80
C ALA A 56 14.91 20.18 4.32
N LEU A 57 15.16 21.24 3.55
CA LEU A 57 15.60 21.16 2.16
C LEU A 57 16.94 20.43 2.03
N LEU A 58 17.94 20.83 2.79
CA LEU A 58 19.28 20.24 2.76
C LEU A 58 19.27 18.78 3.22
N LYS A 59 18.42 18.41 4.18
CA LYS A 59 18.23 17.00 4.60
C LYS A 59 17.67 16.14 3.45
N LYS A 60 16.79 16.69 2.61
CA LYS A 60 16.29 15.99 1.42
C LYS A 60 17.39 15.81 0.35
N VAL A 61 18.19 16.85 0.13
CA VAL A 61 19.26 16.86 -0.90
C VAL A 61 20.44 15.98 -0.49
N TYR A 62 20.86 16.06 0.78
CA TYR A 62 21.98 15.29 1.34
C TYR A 62 21.48 14.12 2.17
N ASN A 63 20.53 13.36 1.60
CA ASN A 63 20.07 12.13 2.21
C ASN A 63 21.22 11.10 2.18
N PRO A 64 21.79 10.70 3.33
CA PRO A 64 22.93 9.77 3.38
C PRO A 64 22.60 8.39 2.77
N SER A 65 21.32 8.11 2.66
CA SER A 65 20.78 6.87 2.19
C SER A 65 20.73 6.83 0.65
N LEU A 66 20.81 7.98 -0.03
CA LEU A 66 20.97 8.11 -1.49
C LEU A 66 22.41 8.38 -1.90
N SER A 67 23.06 9.32 -1.22
CA SER A 67 24.45 9.70 -1.47
C SER A 67 25.07 10.25 -0.18
N ASP A 68 25.81 9.39 0.53
CA ASP A 68 26.51 9.80 1.75
C ASP A 68 27.81 10.52 1.42
N ARG A 69 27.71 11.84 1.25
CA ARG A 69 28.88 12.71 1.00
C ARG A 69 29.68 13.03 2.27
N ARG A 70 29.27 12.54 3.46
CA ARG A 70 30.02 12.77 4.70
C ARG A 70 31.39 12.09 4.69
N GLN A 71 31.49 10.98 3.95
CA GLN A 71 32.73 10.23 3.79
C GLN A 71 33.78 10.97 2.96
N GLU A 72 33.40 12.06 2.29
CA GLU A 72 34.35 12.92 1.56
C GLU A 72 35.26 13.72 2.51
N GLY A 73 34.87 13.89 3.79
CA GLY A 73 35.61 14.65 4.79
C GLY A 73 35.96 16.05 4.27
N ASP A 74 37.22 16.45 4.41
CA ASP A 74 37.76 17.75 3.98
C ASP A 74 37.63 18.02 2.46
N ARG A 75 37.32 17.01 1.63
CA ARG A 75 37.07 17.20 0.18
C ARG A 75 35.66 17.71 -0.11
N PHE A 76 34.75 17.63 0.85
CA PHE A 76 33.40 18.13 0.70
C PHE A 76 33.42 19.67 0.67
N VAL A 77 32.93 20.22 -0.43
CA VAL A 77 32.67 21.66 -0.54
C VAL A 77 31.17 21.89 -0.37
N PRO A 78 30.73 22.66 0.65
CA PRO A 78 29.32 22.98 0.83
C PRO A 78 28.73 23.67 -0.41
N PRO A 79 27.42 23.51 -0.65
CA PRO A 79 26.77 24.15 -1.78
C PRO A 79 26.79 25.68 -1.61
N ASP A 80 26.75 26.41 -2.72
CA ASP A 80 26.59 27.85 -2.70
C ASP A 80 25.29 28.24 -1.96
N THR A 81 25.45 29.03 -0.89
CA THR A 81 24.34 29.52 -0.07
C THR A 81 23.71 30.81 -0.58
N SER A 82 24.08 31.26 -1.79
CA SER A 82 23.43 32.42 -2.41
C SER A 82 21.92 32.19 -2.56
N PHE A 83 21.14 33.25 -2.41
CA PHE A 83 19.68 33.19 -2.51
C PHE A 83 19.23 32.55 -3.84
N ALA A 84 19.88 32.90 -4.96
CA ALA A 84 19.57 32.35 -6.27
C ALA A 84 19.79 30.83 -6.34
N SER A 85 20.91 30.33 -5.80
CA SER A 85 21.23 28.90 -5.77
C SER A 85 20.25 28.13 -4.88
N VAL A 86 19.93 28.66 -3.69
CA VAL A 86 18.94 28.04 -2.78
C VAL A 86 17.54 28.03 -3.39
N GLN A 87 17.10 29.11 -4.04
CA GLN A 87 15.81 29.15 -4.73
C GLN A 87 15.74 28.13 -5.88
N LYS A 88 16.80 28.01 -6.67
CA LYS A 88 16.90 26.99 -7.71
C LYS A 88 16.82 25.57 -7.11
N LEU A 89 17.51 25.33 -5.99
CA LEU A 89 17.47 24.04 -5.30
C LEU A 89 16.06 23.71 -4.78
N ARG A 90 15.35 24.70 -4.20
CA ARG A 90 13.94 24.55 -3.78
C ARG A 90 13.05 24.16 -4.96
N ALA A 91 13.20 24.84 -6.10
CA ALA A 91 12.43 24.53 -7.30
C ALA A 91 12.69 23.10 -7.81
N LEU A 92 13.96 22.67 -7.85
CA LEU A 92 14.33 21.30 -8.27
C LEU A 92 13.78 20.23 -7.31
N VAL A 93 13.84 20.45 -6.00
CA VAL A 93 13.28 19.52 -5.02
C VAL A 93 11.76 19.43 -5.14
N GLN A 94 11.06 20.54 -5.38
CA GLN A 94 9.62 20.53 -5.65
C GLN A 94 9.28 19.78 -6.94
N GLU A 95 10.08 19.95 -8.00
CA GLU A 95 9.90 19.20 -9.26
C GLU A 95 10.05 17.69 -9.03
N GLU A 96 11.08 17.26 -8.30
CA GLU A 96 11.29 15.86 -7.94
C GLU A 96 10.12 15.30 -7.11
N GLU A 97 9.61 16.06 -6.13
CA GLU A 97 8.43 15.66 -5.35
C GLU A 97 7.19 15.45 -6.23
N LEU A 98 7.00 16.29 -7.25
CA LEU A 98 5.93 16.13 -8.23
C LEU A 98 6.13 14.86 -9.06
N VAL A 99 7.36 14.58 -9.50
CA VAL A 99 7.70 13.35 -10.24
C VAL A 99 7.43 12.11 -9.38
N GLN A 100 7.85 12.11 -8.12
CA GLN A 100 7.59 11.01 -7.18
C GLN A 100 6.09 10.79 -6.97
N LYS A 101 5.32 11.87 -6.82
CA LYS A 101 3.84 11.79 -6.71
C LYS A 101 3.23 11.23 -7.99
N HIS A 102 3.67 11.67 -9.17
CA HIS A 102 3.21 11.14 -10.44
C HIS A 102 3.55 9.66 -10.61
N ARG A 103 4.76 9.25 -10.20
CA ARG A 103 5.20 7.85 -10.21
C ARG A 103 4.31 6.99 -9.33
N LYS A 104 4.07 7.41 -8.07
CA LYS A 104 3.14 6.73 -7.15
C LYS A 104 1.73 6.65 -7.72
N ASN A 105 1.19 7.74 -8.27
CA ASN A 105 -0.13 7.76 -8.88
C ASN A 105 -0.24 6.82 -10.09
N ASN A 106 0.77 6.80 -10.95
CA ASN A 106 0.81 5.89 -12.10
C ASN A 106 0.88 4.44 -11.62
N PHE A 107 1.80 4.14 -10.69
CA PHE A 107 1.97 2.81 -10.11
C PHE A 107 0.70 2.29 -9.42
N PHE A 108 -0.05 3.13 -8.71
CA PHE A 108 -1.30 2.73 -8.06
C PHE A 108 -2.51 2.72 -9.00
N GLY A 109 -2.36 3.26 -10.21
CA GLY A 109 -3.41 3.31 -11.22
C GLY A 109 -3.57 2.00 -11.98
N LYS A 110 -4.80 1.69 -12.40
CA LYS A 110 -5.15 0.45 -13.11
C LYS A 110 -4.31 0.16 -14.36
N GLY A 111 -3.79 1.22 -15.01
CA GLY A 111 -3.02 1.12 -16.25
C GLY A 111 -1.55 0.75 -16.09
N PHE A 112 -1.01 0.71 -14.86
CA PHE A 112 0.38 0.28 -14.67
C PHE A 112 0.54 -1.21 -15.01
N SER A 113 1.59 -1.50 -15.78
CA SER A 113 2.00 -2.85 -16.17
C SER A 113 3.45 -3.08 -15.76
N ALA A 114 3.71 -4.19 -15.06
CA ALA A 114 5.07 -4.56 -14.65
C ALA A 114 6.03 -4.78 -15.83
N SER A 115 5.52 -5.19 -17.01
CA SER A 115 6.36 -5.40 -18.20
C SER A 115 6.66 -4.10 -18.95
N GLU A 116 5.81 -3.10 -18.78
CA GLU A 116 5.89 -1.80 -19.45
C GLU A 116 5.47 -0.72 -18.44
N PRO A 117 6.34 -0.41 -17.47
CA PRO A 117 6.01 0.50 -16.38
C PRO A 117 5.78 1.94 -16.86
N GLY A 118 6.30 2.29 -18.04
CA GLY A 118 6.21 3.61 -18.63
C GLY A 118 7.42 4.50 -18.34
N PRO A 119 7.44 5.74 -18.87
CA PRO A 119 8.61 6.61 -18.86
C PRO A 119 8.92 7.26 -17.49
N LEU A 120 7.99 7.19 -16.52
CA LEU A 120 8.20 7.73 -15.17
C LEU A 120 9.06 6.83 -14.28
N PHE A 121 9.47 5.66 -14.80
CA PHE A 121 10.23 4.65 -14.08
C PHE A 121 11.57 4.40 -14.77
N PRO A 122 12.56 3.87 -14.02
CA PRO A 122 13.87 3.56 -14.58
C PRO A 122 13.75 2.62 -15.78
N ALA A 123 14.49 2.90 -16.86
CA ALA A 123 14.48 2.07 -18.06
C ALA A 123 14.89 0.60 -17.77
N SER A 124 15.67 0.38 -16.71
CA SER A 124 16.08 -0.93 -16.21
C SER A 124 14.92 -1.81 -15.69
N TRP A 125 13.75 -1.22 -15.45
CA TRP A 125 12.55 -1.97 -15.06
C TRP A 125 11.88 -2.68 -16.25
N LYS A 126 12.12 -2.21 -17.47
CA LYS A 126 11.60 -2.86 -18.67
C LYS A 126 12.28 -4.22 -18.82
N ALA A 127 11.48 -5.30 -18.82
CA ALA A 127 12.02 -6.64 -18.97
C ALA A 127 12.79 -6.76 -20.30
N THR A 128 14.10 -7.04 -20.20
CA THR A 128 15.01 -7.17 -21.36
C THR A 128 14.86 -8.52 -22.08
N ALA A 129 14.10 -9.46 -21.52
CA ALA A 129 14.00 -10.82 -22.06
C ALA A 129 12.73 -11.03 -22.89
N GLU A 130 12.93 -11.27 -24.19
CA GLU A 130 11.90 -11.59 -25.18
C GLU A 130 11.54 -13.08 -25.23
N ILE A 131 12.20 -13.93 -24.42
CA ILE A 131 12.33 -15.37 -24.71
C ILE A 131 11.13 -16.22 -24.20
N SER A 132 10.13 -15.63 -23.54
CA SER A 132 8.96 -16.41 -23.06
C SER A 132 7.66 -15.61 -23.06
N ARG A 133 7.45 -14.76 -24.07
CA ARG A 133 6.34 -13.79 -24.10
C ARG A 133 4.96 -14.38 -24.37
N GLU A 134 4.86 -15.58 -24.93
CA GLU A 134 3.57 -16.11 -25.40
C GLU A 134 2.56 -16.36 -24.26
N ASP A 135 3.03 -16.75 -23.07
CA ASP A 135 2.15 -16.98 -21.92
C ASP A 135 1.84 -15.71 -21.10
N ALA A 136 2.71 -14.70 -21.18
CA ALA A 136 2.52 -13.43 -20.47
C ALA A 136 1.54 -12.49 -21.21
N ALA A 137 1.59 -12.47 -22.55
CA ALA A 137 0.74 -11.61 -23.37
C ALA A 137 -0.77 -11.92 -23.20
N LYS A 138 -1.13 -13.19 -22.98
CA LYS A 138 -2.54 -13.59 -22.74
C LYS A 138 -3.09 -13.11 -21.40
N LYS A 139 -2.25 -12.69 -20.44
CA LYS A 139 -2.68 -12.24 -19.10
C LYS A 139 -2.89 -10.73 -19.00
N GLN A 140 -2.43 -9.93 -19.96
CA GLN A 140 -2.44 -8.45 -19.87
C GLN A 140 -3.79 -7.81 -20.16
N GLY A 141 -4.79 -8.56 -20.61
CA GLY A 141 -6.14 -8.04 -20.89
C GLY A 141 -7.09 -8.00 -19.69
N ARG A 142 -6.64 -8.28 -18.46
CA ARG A 142 -7.54 -8.28 -17.29
C ARG A 142 -7.82 -6.85 -16.85
N SER A 143 -9.07 -6.42 -17.03
CA SER A 143 -9.57 -5.15 -16.46
C SER A 143 -9.43 -5.20 -14.94
N LEU A 144 -8.61 -4.32 -14.38
CA LEU A 144 -8.45 -4.17 -12.93
C LEU A 144 -9.44 -3.15 -12.38
N HIS A 145 -10.00 -3.44 -11.22
CA HIS A 145 -11.01 -2.62 -10.55
C HIS A 145 -10.52 -2.21 -9.17
N ALA A 146 -10.58 -0.92 -8.86
CA ALA A 146 -10.11 -0.42 -7.57
C ALA A 146 -11.02 -0.89 -6.43
N ARG A 147 -10.41 -1.31 -5.31
CA ARG A 147 -11.08 -1.76 -4.09
C ARG A 147 -10.71 -0.86 -2.91
N PRO A 148 -11.30 0.35 -2.84
CA PRO A 148 -11.01 1.28 -1.75
C PRO A 148 -11.44 0.73 -0.38
N ASP A 149 -12.44 -0.14 -0.35
CA ASP A 149 -12.92 -0.88 0.82
C ASP A 149 -11.85 -1.80 1.42
N PHE A 150 -11.10 -2.52 0.57
CA PHE A 150 -9.96 -3.33 1.01
C PHE A 150 -8.76 -2.45 1.36
N LYS A 151 -8.53 -1.35 0.63
CA LYS A 151 -7.46 -0.39 0.95
C LYS A 151 -7.67 0.24 2.34
N ALA A 152 -8.90 0.58 2.71
CA ALA A 152 -9.24 1.09 4.05
C ALA A 152 -8.94 0.05 5.16
N GLN A 153 -8.90 -1.24 4.79
CA GLN A 153 -8.57 -2.36 5.66
C GLN A 153 -7.13 -2.86 5.47
N ALA A 154 -6.20 -2.01 5.03
CA ALA A 154 -4.81 -2.37 4.70
C ALA A 154 -4.12 -3.31 5.71
N HIS A 155 -4.36 -3.12 7.01
CA HIS A 155 -3.84 -3.98 8.08
C HIS A 155 -4.16 -5.48 7.95
N MET A 156 -5.21 -5.85 7.19
CA MET A 156 -5.51 -7.26 6.91
C MET A 156 -4.42 -7.94 6.09
N PHE A 157 -3.64 -7.16 5.33
CA PHE A 157 -2.57 -7.66 4.47
C PHE A 157 -1.23 -7.82 5.21
N ASP A 158 -1.05 -7.27 6.41
CA ASP A 158 0.26 -7.20 7.09
C ASP A 158 0.98 -8.56 7.19
N GLN A 159 0.26 -9.63 7.53
CA GLN A 159 0.84 -10.97 7.59
C GLN A 159 1.00 -11.61 6.20
N ALA A 160 0.05 -11.35 5.29
CA ALA A 160 0.10 -11.87 3.94
C ALA A 160 1.33 -11.31 3.20
N LEU A 161 1.55 -9.99 3.28
CA LEU A 161 2.71 -9.30 2.69
C LEU A 161 4.03 -9.80 3.26
N LYS A 162 4.13 -10.01 4.58
CA LYS A 162 5.35 -10.54 5.24
C LYS A 162 5.75 -11.94 4.80
N SER A 163 4.81 -12.75 4.31
CA SER A 163 5.04 -14.15 3.93
C SER A 163 4.99 -14.39 2.43
N ALA A 164 4.40 -13.48 1.67
CA ALA A 164 4.27 -13.59 0.23
C ALA A 164 5.52 -13.09 -0.49
N VAL A 165 5.84 -13.75 -1.61
CA VAL A 165 6.85 -13.26 -2.55
C VAL A 165 6.14 -12.31 -3.53
N PRO A 166 6.60 -11.05 -3.67
CA PRO A 166 6.01 -10.13 -4.63
C PRO A 166 6.26 -10.59 -6.08
N GLU A 167 5.27 -10.44 -6.95
CA GLU A 167 5.40 -10.68 -8.40
C GLU A 167 6.25 -9.59 -9.08
N PHE A 168 6.24 -8.40 -8.51
CA PHE A 168 7.04 -7.26 -8.95
C PHE A 168 7.69 -6.64 -7.72
N ASP A 169 8.99 -6.42 -7.76
CA ASP A 169 9.74 -5.80 -6.68
C ASP A 169 10.94 -5.05 -7.26
N LYS A 170 10.83 -3.71 -7.29
CA LYS A 170 11.84 -2.83 -7.85
C LYS A 170 11.94 -1.53 -7.06
N SER A 171 13.10 -0.89 -7.13
CA SER A 171 13.35 0.42 -6.51
C SER A 171 13.71 1.46 -7.56
N THR A 172 13.36 2.71 -7.29
CA THR A 172 13.80 3.88 -8.06
C THR A 172 15.06 4.51 -7.47
N GLU A 173 15.63 5.49 -8.15
CA GLU A 173 16.89 6.15 -7.83
C GLU A 173 16.85 6.88 -6.46
N ASP A 174 15.66 7.34 -6.07
CA ASP A 174 15.34 7.93 -4.77
C ASP A 174 15.17 6.87 -3.64
N GLY A 175 15.48 5.60 -3.92
CA GLY A 175 15.36 4.51 -2.97
C GLY A 175 13.92 4.02 -2.72
N THR A 176 12.90 4.67 -3.30
CA THR A 176 11.51 4.24 -3.12
C THR A 176 11.31 2.86 -3.74
N ARG A 177 10.87 1.89 -2.94
CA ARG A 177 10.63 0.52 -3.37
C ARG A 177 9.15 0.32 -3.68
N PHE A 178 8.86 -0.27 -4.83
CA PHE A 178 7.53 -0.52 -5.36
C PHE A 178 7.32 -2.03 -5.49
N ARG A 179 6.23 -2.55 -4.92
CA ARG A 179 5.93 -3.99 -4.99
C ARG A 179 4.50 -4.27 -5.41
N VAL A 180 4.32 -5.36 -6.14
CA VAL A 180 3.01 -5.91 -6.52
C VAL A 180 2.91 -7.33 -6.00
N TYR A 181 1.90 -7.60 -5.20
CA TYR A 181 1.56 -8.92 -4.69
C TYR A 181 0.24 -9.38 -5.30
N ARG A 182 0.11 -10.68 -5.57
CA ARG A 182 -1.12 -11.27 -6.08
C ARG A 182 -1.67 -12.29 -5.09
N PHE A 183 -2.91 -12.08 -4.67
CA PHE A 183 -3.66 -12.98 -3.80
C PHE A 183 -4.95 -13.37 -4.52
N GLY A 184 -4.93 -14.49 -5.25
CA GLY A 184 -6.07 -14.91 -6.07
C GLY A 184 -6.49 -13.86 -7.10
N SER A 185 -7.68 -13.28 -6.93
CA SER A 185 -8.19 -12.21 -7.79
C SER A 185 -7.67 -10.81 -7.45
N LEU A 186 -7.08 -10.63 -6.26
CA LEU A 186 -6.59 -9.35 -5.77
C LEU A 186 -5.14 -9.11 -6.17
N GLU A 187 -4.86 -7.86 -6.52
CA GLU A 187 -3.54 -7.30 -6.74
C GLU A 187 -3.32 -6.18 -5.73
N VAL A 188 -2.34 -6.35 -4.86
CA VAL A 188 -2.00 -5.41 -3.79
C VAL A 188 -0.71 -4.72 -4.17
N ARG A 189 -0.76 -3.40 -4.31
CA ARG A 189 0.38 -2.57 -4.69
C ARG A 189 0.84 -1.75 -3.49
N THR A 190 2.11 -1.92 -3.14
CA THR A 190 2.72 -1.25 -1.99
C THR A 190 3.88 -0.36 -2.43
N THR A 191 4.16 0.64 -1.61
CA THR A 191 5.40 1.40 -1.68
C THR A 191 6.07 1.40 -0.33
N GLN A 192 7.39 1.45 -0.33
CA GLN A 192 8.20 1.62 0.87
C GLN A 192 9.23 2.71 0.60
N GLU A 193 9.12 3.81 1.36
CA GLU A 193 10.13 4.84 1.38
C GLU A 193 11.37 4.33 2.11
N GLN A 194 12.52 4.96 1.86
CA GLN A 194 13.78 4.50 2.41
C GLN A 194 13.78 4.55 3.95
N GLY A 195 13.98 3.39 4.58
CA GLY A 195 13.89 3.25 6.04
C GLY A 195 12.46 3.34 6.61
N GLY A 196 11.45 3.54 5.76
CA GLY A 196 10.04 3.57 6.13
C GLY A 196 9.41 2.18 6.17
N GLU A 197 8.21 2.11 6.74
CA GLU A 197 7.38 0.92 6.68
C GLU A 197 6.77 0.76 5.27
N GLU A 198 6.53 -0.49 4.88
CA GLU A 198 5.81 -0.78 3.65
C GLU A 198 4.34 -0.41 3.79
N ALA A 199 3.84 0.44 2.89
CA ALA A 199 2.47 0.93 2.91
C ALA A 199 1.68 0.45 1.69
N VAL A 200 0.45 -0.04 1.92
CA VAL A 200 -0.50 -0.38 0.85
C VAL A 200 -1.04 0.89 0.20
N GLY A 201 -0.67 1.13 -1.06
CA GLY A 201 -1.13 2.29 -1.80
C GLY A 201 -2.32 2.01 -2.71
N ALA A 202 -2.49 0.77 -3.19
CA ALA A 202 -3.68 0.35 -3.92
C ALA A 202 -4.00 -1.13 -3.72
N VAL A 203 -5.29 -1.44 -3.74
CA VAL A 203 -5.82 -2.80 -3.87
C VAL A 203 -6.72 -2.81 -5.09
N LEU A 204 -6.43 -3.71 -6.02
CA LEU A 204 -7.16 -3.88 -7.27
C LEU A 204 -7.70 -5.30 -7.33
N SER A 205 -8.87 -5.51 -7.92
CA SER A 205 -9.39 -6.85 -8.24
C SER A 205 -9.44 -7.02 -9.75
N SER A 206 -9.03 -8.19 -10.23
CA SER A 206 -9.17 -8.60 -11.64
C SER A 206 -10.59 -9.01 -12.01
N ARG A 207 -11.50 -9.04 -11.04
CA ARG A 207 -12.93 -9.24 -11.27
C ARG A 207 -13.56 -7.92 -11.64
N ALA A 208 -14.48 -7.96 -12.60
CA ALA A 208 -15.42 -6.87 -12.78
C ALA A 208 -16.05 -6.57 -11.40
N PRO A 209 -16.28 -5.29 -11.05
CA PRO A 209 -17.07 -4.97 -9.88
C PRO A 209 -18.37 -5.72 -10.12
N ALA A 210 -18.81 -6.53 -9.15
CA ALA A 210 -20.04 -7.29 -9.30
C ALA A 210 -21.08 -6.30 -9.84
N GLU A 211 -21.50 -6.48 -11.11
CA GLU A 211 -22.61 -5.71 -11.66
C GLU A 211 -23.69 -5.82 -10.60
N GLU A 212 -24.36 -4.70 -10.26
CA GLU A 212 -25.42 -4.74 -9.26
C GLU A 212 -26.25 -5.97 -9.55
N PRO A 213 -26.20 -6.99 -8.66
CA PRO A 213 -26.53 -8.34 -9.06
C PRO A 213 -27.92 -8.25 -9.61
N LYS A 214 -28.09 -8.44 -10.94
CA LYS A 214 -29.38 -8.31 -11.63
C LYS A 214 -30.35 -9.13 -10.84
N ALA A 215 -31.16 -8.49 -9.99
CA ALA A 215 -31.62 -9.03 -8.71
C ALA A 215 -31.55 -10.55 -8.71
N ARG A 216 -30.38 -11.13 -8.34
CA ARG A 216 -30.27 -12.59 -8.30
C ARG A 216 -31.40 -12.97 -7.37
N GLY A 217 -32.39 -13.71 -7.91
CA GLY A 217 -33.66 -13.92 -7.24
C GLY A 217 -33.40 -14.34 -5.80
N SER A 218 -34.22 -13.87 -4.86
CA SER A 218 -34.07 -14.24 -3.46
C SER A 218 -33.83 -15.74 -3.33
N ILE A 219 -32.81 -16.12 -2.55
CA ILE A 219 -32.43 -17.53 -2.40
C ILE A 219 -33.66 -18.29 -1.93
N LYS A 220 -34.03 -19.35 -2.66
CA LYS A 220 -35.26 -20.09 -2.38
C LYS A 220 -35.07 -20.83 -1.06
N VAL A 221 -36.04 -20.70 -0.16
CA VAL A 221 -36.01 -21.33 1.16
C VAL A 221 -35.90 -22.87 1.06
N ALA A 222 -36.43 -23.45 -0.03
CA ALA A 222 -36.41 -24.89 -0.30
C ALA A 222 -35.11 -25.38 -0.96
N GLU A 223 -34.20 -24.48 -1.34
CA GLU A 223 -32.97 -24.82 -2.04
C GLU A 223 -32.05 -25.65 -1.13
N LYS A 224 -31.45 -26.70 -1.71
CA LYS A 224 -30.55 -27.59 -1.00
C LYS A 224 -29.14 -26.99 -0.91
N ILE A 225 -28.52 -27.11 0.26
CA ILE A 225 -27.08 -26.87 0.41
C ILE A 225 -26.36 -28.08 -0.18
N VAL A 226 -25.41 -27.85 -1.11
CA VAL A 226 -24.65 -28.90 -1.79
C VAL A 226 -23.22 -29.01 -1.27
N LYS A 227 -22.66 -27.93 -0.73
CA LYS A 227 -21.28 -27.91 -0.23
C LYS A 227 -21.12 -26.87 0.87
N ALA A 228 -20.32 -27.20 1.88
CA ALA A 228 -19.89 -26.28 2.92
C ALA A 228 -18.36 -26.19 2.88
N THR A 229 -17.83 -24.97 2.97
CA THR A 229 -16.40 -24.71 3.07
C THR A 229 -16.15 -23.75 4.22
N GLU A 230 -15.35 -24.19 5.19
CA GLU A 230 -14.95 -23.37 6.34
C GLU A 230 -13.63 -22.68 6.02
N TYR A 231 -13.59 -21.39 6.25
CA TYR A 231 -12.46 -20.51 6.02
C TYR A 231 -12.01 -19.89 7.33
N VAL A 232 -10.70 -19.65 7.43
CA VAL A 232 -10.10 -18.85 8.48
C VAL A 232 -9.34 -17.68 7.87
N GLU A 233 -9.62 -16.48 8.36
CA GLU A 233 -8.89 -15.27 8.04
C GLU A 233 -8.33 -14.65 9.32
N LYS A 234 -7.33 -13.78 9.17
CA LYS A 234 -6.79 -13.06 10.31
C LYS A 234 -7.59 -11.79 10.56
N SER A 235 -7.90 -11.54 11.83
CA SER A 235 -8.51 -10.30 12.30
C SER A 235 -7.60 -9.62 13.34
N ARG A 236 -7.92 -8.37 13.71
CA ARG A 236 -7.20 -7.67 14.79
C ARG A 236 -7.28 -8.40 16.12
N ALA A 237 -8.37 -9.13 16.37
CA ALA A 237 -8.63 -9.83 17.62
C ALA A 237 -8.18 -11.30 17.60
N GLY A 238 -7.55 -11.77 16.52
CA GLY A 238 -7.08 -13.15 16.38
C GLY A 238 -7.42 -13.76 15.03
N CYS A 239 -8.01 -14.95 15.04
CA CYS A 239 -8.53 -15.59 13.83
C CYS A 239 -10.04 -15.38 13.76
N HIS A 240 -10.54 -15.07 12.57
CA HIS A 240 -11.96 -15.01 12.26
C HIS A 240 -12.32 -16.21 11.38
N VAL A 241 -13.35 -16.94 11.77
CA VAL A 241 -13.79 -18.16 11.07
C VAL A 241 -15.17 -17.91 10.50
N TYR A 242 -15.35 -18.28 9.24
CA TYR A 242 -16.63 -18.20 8.56
C TYR A 242 -16.83 -19.42 7.67
N VAL A 243 -18.09 -19.75 7.41
CA VAL A 243 -18.48 -20.87 6.55
C VAL A 243 -19.20 -20.33 5.33
N VAL A 244 -18.81 -20.82 4.17
CA VAL A 244 -19.48 -20.58 2.90
C VAL A 244 -20.29 -21.82 2.55
N LEU A 245 -21.59 -21.64 2.41
CA LEU A 245 -22.53 -22.67 1.98
C LEU A 245 -22.90 -22.41 0.53
N GLU A 246 -22.57 -23.35 -0.34
CA GLU A 246 -22.95 -23.35 -1.76
C GLU A 246 -24.25 -24.14 -1.91
N THR A 247 -25.20 -23.60 -2.66
CA THR A 247 -26.52 -24.19 -2.88
C THR A 247 -26.64 -24.81 -4.28
N GLU A 248 -27.67 -25.64 -4.51
CA GLU A 248 -27.88 -26.30 -5.81
C GLU A 248 -28.21 -25.32 -6.95
N GLY A 249 -28.72 -24.12 -6.65
CA GLY A 249 -28.96 -23.04 -7.60
C GLY A 249 -27.80 -22.06 -7.73
N GLU A 250 -26.57 -22.47 -7.38
CA GLU A 250 -25.33 -21.68 -7.49
C GLU A 250 -25.34 -20.37 -6.68
N ASN A 251 -26.09 -20.34 -5.58
CA ASN A 251 -26.02 -19.27 -4.60
C ASN A 251 -24.97 -19.60 -3.54
N CYS A 252 -24.48 -18.56 -2.88
CA CYS A 252 -23.57 -18.66 -1.76
C CYS A 252 -24.19 -18.00 -0.53
N ILE A 253 -24.12 -18.65 0.62
CA ILE A 253 -24.50 -18.08 1.91
C ILE A 253 -23.26 -18.09 2.80
N VAL A 254 -22.90 -16.94 3.34
CA VAL A 254 -21.83 -16.83 4.32
C VAL A 254 -22.43 -16.77 5.71
N THR A 255 -21.94 -17.63 6.60
CA THR A 255 -22.29 -17.61 8.01
C THR A 255 -21.04 -17.41 8.84
N GLU A 256 -21.03 -16.41 9.71
CA GLU A 256 -19.90 -16.09 10.57
C GLU A 256 -20.36 -15.78 12.00
N GLN A 257 -19.58 -16.20 12.99
CA GLN A 257 -19.83 -15.84 14.38
C GLN A 257 -19.09 -14.55 14.71
N LEU A 258 -19.82 -13.49 15.07
CA LEU A 258 -19.23 -12.24 15.53
C LEU A 258 -18.62 -12.42 16.92
N ALA A 259 -17.73 -11.51 17.32
CA ALA A 259 -17.14 -11.49 18.66
C ALA A 259 -18.19 -11.42 19.79
N THR A 260 -19.40 -10.95 19.50
CA THR A 260 -20.55 -10.94 20.42
C THR A 260 -21.21 -12.31 20.61
N GLY A 261 -20.75 -13.33 19.89
CA GLY A 261 -21.36 -14.66 19.82
C GLY A 261 -22.55 -14.77 18.87
N LYS A 262 -23.05 -13.63 18.33
CA LYS A 262 -24.15 -13.60 17.36
C LYS A 262 -23.69 -14.15 16.01
N VAL A 263 -24.47 -15.03 15.41
CA VAL A 263 -24.26 -15.50 14.05
C VAL A 263 -24.81 -14.46 13.07
N LYS A 264 -23.97 -14.00 12.14
CA LYS A 264 -24.35 -13.19 10.99
C LYS A 264 -24.45 -14.11 9.78
N LEU A 265 -25.54 -13.96 9.03
CA LEU A 265 -25.79 -14.67 7.79
C LEU A 265 -25.90 -13.63 6.67
N GLU A 266 -25.17 -13.84 5.59
CA GLU A 266 -25.13 -12.95 4.44
C GLU A 266 -25.29 -13.75 3.15
N GLU A 267 -26.25 -13.36 2.33
CA GLU A 267 -26.61 -14.06 1.09
C GLU A 267 -25.93 -13.39 -0.10
N ASN A 268 -25.25 -14.19 -0.91
CA ASN A 268 -24.51 -13.77 -2.10
C ASN A 268 -23.62 -12.53 -1.88
N PRO A 269 -22.69 -12.55 -0.90
CA PRO A 269 -21.80 -11.41 -0.66
C PRO A 269 -20.98 -11.09 -1.91
N LYS A 270 -21.01 -9.82 -2.33
CA LYS A 270 -20.40 -9.36 -3.60
C LYS A 270 -18.88 -9.52 -3.64
N ASP A 271 -18.26 -9.54 -2.47
CA ASP A 271 -16.82 -9.58 -2.24
C ASP A 271 -16.32 -10.95 -1.77
N LEU A 272 -17.20 -11.97 -1.76
CA LEU A 272 -16.90 -13.30 -1.23
C LEU A 272 -15.61 -13.88 -1.79
N GLU A 273 -15.41 -13.77 -3.10
CA GLU A 273 -14.25 -14.38 -3.73
C GLU A 273 -12.96 -13.63 -3.45
N ASP A 274 -13.02 -12.30 -3.30
CA ASP A 274 -11.87 -11.51 -2.89
C ASP A 274 -11.51 -11.75 -1.42
N ARG A 275 -12.53 -11.91 -0.55
CA ARG A 275 -12.34 -12.34 0.84
C ARG A 275 -11.72 -13.75 0.93
N ASN A 276 -12.24 -14.70 0.16
CA ASN A 276 -11.72 -16.06 0.09
C ASN A 276 -10.27 -16.11 -0.42
N ALA A 277 -9.86 -15.15 -1.26
CA ALA A 277 -8.48 -15.07 -1.74
C ALA A 277 -7.46 -14.70 -0.65
N LEU A 278 -7.93 -14.13 0.48
CA LEU A 278 -7.11 -13.78 1.65
C LEU A 278 -7.27 -14.77 2.81
N ALA A 279 -8.33 -15.57 2.77
CA ALA A 279 -8.58 -16.60 3.76
C ALA A 279 -7.85 -17.91 3.41
N LYS A 280 -7.71 -18.77 4.42
CA LYS A 280 -7.28 -20.16 4.25
C LYS A 280 -8.46 -21.08 4.41
N VAL A 281 -8.57 -22.08 3.55
CA VAL A 281 -9.56 -23.16 3.71
C VAL A 281 -9.11 -24.06 4.87
N VAL A 282 -9.97 -24.18 5.89
CA VAL A 282 -9.76 -25.10 7.02
C VAL A 282 -10.25 -26.49 6.64
N ARG A 283 -11.46 -26.56 6.08
CA ARG A 283 -12.11 -27.81 5.65
C ARG A 283 -13.18 -27.53 4.60
N SER A 284 -13.50 -28.54 3.79
CA SER A 284 -14.55 -28.48 2.79
C SER A 284 -15.18 -29.86 2.64
N ALA A 285 -16.51 -29.90 2.57
CA ALA A 285 -17.26 -31.15 2.43
C ALA A 285 -18.55 -30.92 1.63
N LYS A 286 -18.96 -31.97 0.91
CA LYS A 286 -20.27 -32.00 0.26
C LYS A 286 -21.34 -32.28 1.31
N SER A 287 -22.55 -31.80 1.04
CA SER A 287 -23.73 -32.11 1.84
C SER A 287 -24.02 -33.61 1.83
N GLY A 288 -24.51 -34.15 2.95
CA GLY A 288 -24.87 -35.57 3.08
C GLY A 288 -26.10 -35.96 2.25
N GLU A 289 -26.50 -37.24 2.36
CA GLU A 289 -27.71 -37.75 1.67
C GLU A 289 -28.99 -37.06 2.15
N GLU A 290 -29.07 -36.73 3.44
CA GLU A 290 -30.10 -35.85 4.00
C GLU A 290 -29.74 -34.39 3.71
N ALA A 291 -30.19 -33.90 2.56
CA ALA A 291 -29.87 -32.56 2.10
C ALA A 291 -30.49 -31.48 3.03
N VAL A 292 -29.63 -30.77 3.75
CA VAL A 292 -29.98 -29.57 4.52
C VAL A 292 -30.47 -28.47 3.57
N ARG A 293 -31.57 -27.80 3.92
CA ARG A 293 -32.14 -26.71 3.13
C ARG A 293 -31.74 -25.34 3.69
N VAL A 294 -31.84 -24.32 2.84
CA VAL A 294 -31.65 -22.91 3.26
C VAL A 294 -32.57 -22.53 4.43
N ALA A 295 -33.80 -23.05 4.47
CA ALA A 295 -34.73 -22.89 5.59
C ALA A 295 -34.11 -23.27 6.94
N ASP A 296 -33.45 -24.42 6.97
CA ASP A 296 -32.89 -25.02 8.18
C ASP A 296 -31.72 -24.16 8.69
N VAL A 297 -30.88 -23.68 7.77
CA VAL A 297 -29.77 -22.77 8.07
C VAL A 297 -30.27 -21.45 8.67
N ARG A 298 -31.34 -20.86 8.11
CA ARG A 298 -31.90 -19.58 8.61
C ARG A 298 -32.54 -19.71 9.99
N GLN A 299 -33.08 -20.87 10.34
CA GLN A 299 -33.72 -21.13 11.64
C GLN A 299 -32.72 -21.54 12.72
N THR A 300 -31.49 -21.94 12.34
CA THR A 300 -30.52 -22.44 13.29
C THR A 300 -29.85 -21.31 14.07
N SER A 301 -29.77 -21.47 15.39
CA SER A 301 -28.89 -20.68 16.27
C SER A 301 -27.59 -21.43 16.60
N ARG A 302 -27.38 -22.60 16.00
CA ARG A 302 -26.22 -23.45 16.28
C ARG A 302 -24.94 -22.74 15.86
N LYS A 303 -23.91 -22.92 16.69
CA LYS A 303 -22.56 -22.41 16.43
C LYS A 303 -21.85 -23.20 15.33
N ASP A 304 -22.19 -24.47 15.16
CA ASP A 304 -21.53 -25.37 14.20
C ASP A 304 -22.44 -25.72 13.01
N ILE A 305 -22.57 -24.76 12.11
CA ILE A 305 -23.33 -24.90 10.87
C ILE A 305 -22.64 -25.90 9.93
N PHE A 306 -21.30 -25.99 9.97
CA PHE A 306 -20.56 -26.91 9.12
C PHE A 306 -20.91 -28.37 9.42
N CYS A 307 -20.86 -28.78 10.69
CA CYS A 307 -21.22 -30.16 11.09
C CYS A 307 -22.70 -30.45 10.84
N MET A 308 -23.58 -29.46 11.00
CA MET A 308 -24.99 -29.61 10.65
C MET A 308 -25.20 -29.95 9.16
N VAL A 309 -24.49 -29.28 8.26
CA VAL A 309 -24.63 -29.49 6.80
C VAL A 309 -23.98 -30.80 6.34
N THR A 310 -22.86 -31.17 6.95
CA THR A 310 -22.02 -32.29 6.48
C THR A 310 -22.35 -33.60 7.17
N GLY A 311 -23.08 -33.57 8.30
CA GLY A 311 -23.33 -34.75 9.13
C GLY A 311 -22.08 -35.26 9.86
N GLU A 312 -20.95 -34.57 9.74
CA GLU A 312 -19.74 -34.90 10.48
C GLU A 312 -20.00 -34.67 11.97
N LYS A 313 -19.93 -35.73 12.77
CA LYS A 313 -19.86 -35.57 14.23
C LYS A 313 -18.57 -34.85 14.56
N GLU A 314 -18.65 -33.90 15.48
CA GLU A 314 -17.52 -33.10 15.99
C GLU A 314 -16.43 -34.04 16.55
N LYS A 315 -15.54 -34.55 15.69
CA LYS A 315 -14.45 -35.45 16.07
C LYS A 315 -13.23 -34.68 16.58
N TYR A 316 -13.20 -33.36 16.36
CA TYR A 316 -12.09 -32.49 16.70
C TYR A 316 -12.56 -31.37 17.60
N GLY A 317 -12.50 -31.61 18.91
CA GLY A 317 -12.56 -30.53 19.90
C GLY A 317 -11.33 -29.65 19.74
N PHE A 318 -11.45 -28.57 18.96
CA PHE A 318 -10.40 -27.57 18.80
C PHE A 318 -10.26 -26.84 20.14
N ARG A 319 -9.32 -27.28 20.99
CA ARG A 319 -8.86 -26.48 22.13
C ARG A 319 -8.03 -25.34 21.57
N ALA A 320 -8.65 -24.18 21.37
CA ALA A 320 -7.91 -22.93 21.18
C ALA A 320 -6.97 -22.76 22.38
N LYS A 321 -5.67 -22.68 22.12
CA LYS A 321 -4.65 -22.32 23.10
C LYS A 321 -4.55 -20.81 23.20
#